data_AF-A0A3N1GIH2-F1
#
_entry.id   AF-A0A3N1GIH2-F1
#
_cell.length_a   1.000
_cell.length_b   1.000
_cell.length_c   1.000
_cell.angle_alpha   90.00
_cell.angle_beta   90.00
_cell.angle_gamma   90.00
#
_symmetry.space_group_name_H-M   'P 1'
#
loop_
_entity.id
_entity.type
_entity.pdbx_description
1 polymer ?
#
loop_
_entity_poly.entity_id
_entity_poly.type
_entity_poly.pdbx_seq_one_letter_code
_entity_poly.pdbx_strand_id
1 'polypeptide(L)'
;MHKAVVKQLRDAMATIDVSQPQWWTLTRVDVDNGLSREDVATQLEDVADSPYEVPRAIDQLLHRGWIAMDEARRLYLTDAGRAAQGRIRELVADLRAQIHEGISDEEYVAALKVMRRMISNSGSAAG
;
A
#
# COMPACT_ATOMS: atom_id res chain seq x y z
N MET A 1 2.89 16.24 10.76
CA MET A 1 2.55 16.36 9.33
C MET A 1 2.47 14.98 8.65
N HIS A 2 3.57 14.22 8.48
CA HIS A 2 3.53 12.88 7.85
C HIS A 2 2.54 11.90 8.53
N LYS A 3 2.51 11.87 9.87
CA LYS A 3 1.55 11.05 10.64
C LYS A 3 0.07 11.41 10.39
N ALA A 4 -0.25 12.65 10.06
CA ALA A 4 -1.64 13.08 9.85
C ALA A 4 -2.17 12.61 8.49
N VAL A 5 -1.37 12.76 7.43
CA VAL A 5 -1.70 12.27 6.08
C VAL A 5 -1.78 10.73 6.05
N VAL A 6 -0.82 10.05 6.66
CA VAL A 6 -0.83 8.57 6.78
C VAL A 6 -2.03 8.09 7.61
N LYS A 7 -2.39 8.81 8.69
CA LYS A 7 -3.58 8.50 9.48
C LYS A 7 -4.87 8.70 8.68
N GLN A 8 -4.98 9.78 7.90
CA GLN A 8 -6.17 10.05 7.10
C GLN A 8 -6.34 9.03 5.96
N LEU A 9 -5.24 8.60 5.33
CA LEU A 9 -5.25 7.48 4.38
C LEU A 9 -5.67 6.18 5.07
N ARG A 10 -5.14 5.88 6.25
CA ARG A 10 -5.51 4.71 7.04
C ARG A 10 -6.99 4.72 7.45
N ASP A 11 -7.51 5.87 7.88
CA ASP A 11 -8.90 6.05 8.28
C ASP A 11 -9.83 5.84 7.07
N ALA A 12 -9.45 6.31 5.87
CA ALA A 12 -10.17 6.04 4.63
C ALA A 12 -10.08 4.58 4.17
N MET A 13 -8.94 3.92 4.35
CA MET A 13 -8.83 2.49 4.03
C MET A 13 -9.62 1.61 5.02
N ALA A 14 -9.75 2.06 6.28
CA ALA A 14 -10.58 1.39 7.27
C ALA A 14 -12.09 1.45 6.95
N THR A 15 -12.57 2.49 6.24
CA THR A 15 -14.01 2.60 5.87
C THR A 15 -14.45 1.56 4.85
N ILE A 16 -13.51 0.94 4.14
CA ILE A 16 -13.72 -0.16 3.20
C ILE A 16 -13.21 -1.50 3.73
N ASP A 17 -12.90 -1.56 5.02
CA ASP A 17 -12.41 -2.75 5.74
C ASP A 17 -11.12 -3.33 5.14
N VAL A 18 -10.19 -2.47 4.71
CA VAL A 18 -8.88 -2.87 4.17
C VAL A 18 -7.73 -2.22 4.94
N SER A 19 -6.75 -3.02 5.37
CA SER A 19 -5.55 -2.50 6.03
C SER A 19 -4.47 -2.08 5.02
N GLN A 20 -3.50 -1.25 5.44
CA GLN A 20 -2.35 -0.88 4.60
C GLN A 20 -1.58 -2.11 4.06
N PRO A 21 -1.22 -3.11 4.89
CA PRO A 21 -0.59 -4.33 4.40
C PRO A 21 -1.42 -5.10 3.36
N GLN A 22 -2.75 -5.16 3.53
CA GLN A 22 -3.64 -5.80 2.56
C GLN A 22 -3.66 -5.05 1.23
N TRP A 23 -3.71 -3.72 1.27
CA TRP A 23 -3.68 -2.89 0.06
C TRP A 23 -2.35 -3.01 -0.71
N TRP A 24 -1.22 -2.96 -0.02
CA TRP A 24 0.09 -3.16 -0.65
C TRP A 24 0.20 -4.55 -1.27
N THR A 25 -0.30 -5.57 -0.57
CA THR A 25 -0.35 -6.95 -1.09
C THR A 25 -1.19 -7.06 -2.36
N LEU A 26 -2.41 -6.51 -2.38
CA LEU A 26 -3.27 -6.51 -3.58
C LEU A 26 -2.61 -5.79 -4.75
N THR A 27 -2.03 -4.61 -4.49
CA THR A 27 -1.32 -3.83 -5.52
C THR A 27 -0.13 -4.58 -6.06
N ARG A 28 0.60 -5.30 -5.20
CA ARG A 28 1.79 -6.05 -5.61
C ARG A 28 1.44 -7.25 -6.47
N VAL A 29 0.45 -8.04 -6.04
CA VAL A 29 -0.02 -9.23 -6.77
C VAL A 29 -0.62 -8.87 -8.14
N ASP A 30 -1.22 -7.68 -8.29
CA ASP A 30 -1.72 -7.20 -9.58
C ASP A 30 -0.60 -6.87 -10.58
N VAL A 31 0.49 -6.26 -10.09
CA VAL A 31 1.61 -5.81 -10.93
C VAL A 31 2.43 -6.99 -11.44
N ASP A 32 2.66 -7.99 -10.58
CA ASP A 32 3.45 -9.16 -10.89
C ASP A 32 2.62 -10.42 -10.58
N ASN A 33 1.85 -10.84 -11.58
CA ASN A 33 1.10 -12.08 -11.51
C ASN A 33 2.09 -13.24 -11.46
N GLY A 34 2.00 -14.05 -10.40
CA GLY A 34 2.86 -15.22 -10.28
C GLY A 34 3.89 -15.13 -9.14
N LEU A 35 3.85 -14.09 -8.31
CA LEU A 35 4.72 -13.99 -7.13
C LEU A 35 4.41 -15.05 -6.09
N SER A 36 5.43 -15.59 -5.44
CA SER A 36 5.25 -16.41 -4.25
C SER A 36 4.94 -15.53 -3.03
N ARG A 37 4.48 -16.16 -1.94
CA ARG A 37 4.27 -15.47 -0.66
C ARG A 37 5.54 -14.83 -0.12
N GLU A 38 6.68 -15.48 -0.33
CA GLU A 38 7.99 -15.00 0.11
C GLU A 38 8.40 -13.78 -0.71
N ASP A 39 8.24 -13.82 -2.03
CA ASP A 39 8.55 -12.68 -2.90
C ASP A 39 7.75 -11.44 -2.51
N VAL A 40 6.45 -11.59 -2.23
CA VAL A 40 5.60 -10.47 -1.77
C VAL A 40 6.07 -9.93 -0.42
N ALA A 41 6.46 -10.80 0.52
CA ALA A 41 6.96 -10.39 1.83
C ALA A 41 8.28 -9.63 1.71
N THR A 42 9.24 -10.16 0.94
CA THR A 42 10.53 -9.51 0.67
C THR A 42 10.36 -8.16 -0.02
N GLN A 43 9.49 -8.06 -1.03
CA GLN A 43 9.25 -6.80 -1.75
C GLN A 43 8.53 -5.72 -0.93
N LEU A 44 7.92 -6.10 0.21
CA LEU A 44 7.20 -5.19 1.09
C LEU A 44 7.87 -5.02 2.45
N GLU A 45 9.08 -5.56 2.65
CA GLU A 45 9.80 -5.52 3.91
C GLU A 45 10.05 -4.09 4.41
N ASP A 46 10.50 -3.20 3.51
CA ASP A 46 10.83 -1.80 3.83
C ASP A 46 9.62 -0.96 4.27
N VAL A 47 8.39 -1.40 3.95
CA VAL A 47 7.15 -0.66 4.23
C VAL A 47 6.30 -1.32 5.30
N ALA A 48 6.62 -2.55 5.69
CA ALA A 48 5.93 -3.26 6.77
C ALA A 48 6.47 -2.82 8.13
N ASP A 49 5.58 -2.67 9.12
CA ASP A 49 5.98 -2.35 10.49
C ASP A 49 6.57 -3.60 11.20
N SER A 50 6.30 -4.80 10.67
CA SER A 50 6.79 -6.07 11.20
C SER A 50 6.84 -7.17 10.12
N PRO A 51 7.77 -8.14 10.20
CA PRO A 51 7.87 -9.25 9.24
C PRO A 51 6.61 -10.13 9.16
N TYR A 52 5.70 -10.05 10.14
CA TYR A 52 4.48 -10.84 10.16
C TYR A 52 3.27 -10.16 9.50
N GLU A 53 3.34 -8.86 9.22
CA GLU A 53 2.18 -8.12 8.69
C GLU A 53 1.81 -8.56 7.29
N VAL A 54 2.79 -8.69 6.40
CA VAL A 54 2.56 -9.09 5.01
C VAL A 54 2.09 -10.55 4.91
N PRO A 55 2.72 -11.54 5.58
CA PRO A 55 2.19 -12.90 5.63
C PRO A 55 0.75 -12.97 6.14
N ARG A 56 0.42 -12.22 7.19
CA ARG A 56 -0.94 -12.16 7.75
C ARG A 56 -1.93 -11.52 6.77
N ALA A 57 -1.52 -10.48 6.06
CA ALA A 57 -2.34 -9.84 5.03
C ALA A 57 -2.66 -10.81 3.88
N ILE A 58 -1.66 -11.59 3.43
CA ILE A 58 -1.86 -12.64 2.42
C ILE A 58 -2.90 -13.66 2.91
N ASP A 59 -2.81 -14.14 4.15
CA ASP A 59 -3.78 -15.10 4.70
C ASP A 59 -5.20 -14.53 4.75
N GLN A 60 -5.34 -13.28 5.14
CA GLN A 60 -6.64 -12.60 5.19
C GLN A 60 -7.24 -12.42 3.79
N LEU A 61 -6.42 -12.08 2.79
CA LEU A 61 -6.87 -11.90 1.42
C LEU A 61 -7.21 -13.23 0.73
N LEU A 62 -6.48 -14.30 1.04
CA LEU A 62 -6.82 -15.68 0.62
C LEU A 62 -8.15 -16.10 1.24
N HIS A 63 -8.33 -15.86 2.54
CA HIS A 63 -9.58 -16.17 3.25
C HIS A 63 -10.78 -15.41 2.67
N ARG A 64 -10.59 -14.14 2.28
CA ARG A 64 -11.61 -13.33 1.59
C ARG A 64 -11.87 -13.75 0.13
N GLY A 65 -11.04 -14.63 -0.44
CA GLY A 65 -11.11 -15.02 -1.84
C GLY A 65 -10.76 -13.88 -2.81
N TRP A 66 -10.02 -12.86 -2.36
CA TRP A 66 -9.58 -11.74 -3.21
C TRP A 66 -8.27 -12.06 -3.93
N ILE A 67 -7.42 -12.87 -3.31
CA ILE A 67 -6.31 -13.54 -3.99
C ILE A 67 -6.53 -15.04 -3.93
N ALA A 68 -5.96 -15.74 -4.89
CA ALA A 68 -5.88 -17.19 -4.91
C ALA A 68 -4.43 -17.62 -5.17
N MET A 69 -4.16 -18.89 -4.90
CA MET A 69 -2.85 -19.49 -5.07
C MET A 69 -2.97 -20.68 -6.02
N ASP A 70 -2.07 -20.75 -6.99
CA ASP A 70 -2.03 -21.88 -7.94
C ASP A 70 -1.27 -23.09 -7.38
N GLU A 71 -1.19 -24.16 -8.16
CA GLU A 71 -0.44 -25.38 -7.79
C GLU A 71 1.06 -25.13 -7.61
N ALA A 72 1.62 -24.11 -8.26
CA ALA A 72 3.01 -23.68 -8.13
C ALA A 72 3.22 -22.71 -6.94
N ARG A 73 2.20 -22.54 -6.08
CA ARG A 73 2.20 -21.62 -4.94
C ARG A 73 2.37 -20.14 -5.30
N ARG A 74 1.94 -19.76 -6.50
CA ARG A 74 1.97 -18.39 -6.98
C ARG A 74 0.64 -17.71 -6.72
N LEU A 75 0.72 -16.45 -6.29
CA LEU A 75 -0.43 -15.62 -5.97
C LEU A 75 -0.93 -14.89 -7.22
N TYR A 76 -2.25 -14.79 -7.34
CA TYR A 76 -2.92 -14.01 -8.37
C TYR A 76 -4.22 -13.42 -7.82
N LEU A 77 -4.68 -12.31 -8.41
CA LEU A 77 -5.98 -11.74 -8.09
C LEU A 77 -7.11 -12.57 -8.69
N THR A 78 -8.16 -12.77 -7.90
CA THR A 78 -9.45 -13.25 -8.42
C THR A 78 -10.22 -12.09 -9.06
N ASP A 79 -11.33 -12.38 -9.74
CA ASP A 79 -12.24 -11.33 -10.22
C ASP A 79 -12.79 -10.48 -9.08
N ALA A 80 -13.12 -11.12 -7.95
CA ALA A 80 -13.55 -10.42 -6.75
C ALA A 80 -12.45 -9.51 -6.19
N GLY A 81 -11.20 -9.97 -6.21
CA GLY A 81 -10.03 -9.18 -5.82
C GLY A 81 -9.80 -7.98 -6.71
N ARG A 82 -9.86 -8.16 -8.04
CA ARG A 82 -9.76 -7.05 -9.01
C ARG A 82 -10.86 -6.01 -8.81
N ALA A 83 -12.11 -6.47 -8.64
CA ALA A 83 -13.24 -5.58 -8.39
C ALA A 83 -13.09 -4.81 -7.06
N ALA A 84 -12.62 -5.49 -6.00
CA ALA A 84 -12.30 -4.84 -4.74
C ALA A 84 -11.21 -3.79 -4.95
N GLN A 85 -10.07 -4.18 -5.51
CA GLN A 85 -8.94 -3.29 -5.76
C GLN A 85 -9.32 -2.05 -6.57
N GLY A 86 -10.18 -2.18 -7.59
CA GLY A 86 -10.72 -1.04 -8.35
C GLY A 86 -11.41 -0.01 -7.44
N ARG A 87 -12.33 -0.46 -6.58
CA ARG A 87 -13.02 0.42 -5.61
C ARG A 87 -12.04 1.10 -4.64
N ILE A 88 -10.99 0.40 -4.22
CA ILE A 88 -9.94 0.98 -3.35
C ILE A 88 -9.14 2.04 -4.11
N ARG A 89 -8.78 1.78 -5.38
CA ARG A 89 -8.05 2.73 -6.22
C ARG A 89 -8.84 4.03 -6.40
N GLU A 90 -10.13 3.93 -6.69
CA GLU A 90 -11.03 5.08 -6.81
C GLU A 90 -11.06 5.89 -5.51
N LEU A 91 -11.28 5.25 -4.37
CA LEU A 91 -11.29 5.92 -3.07
C LEU A 91 -9.96 6.63 -2.76
N VAL A 92 -8.83 5.97 -3.02
CA VAL A 92 -7.49 6.55 -2.81
C VAL A 92 -7.26 7.73 -3.75
N ALA A 93 -7.72 7.64 -5.01
CA ALA A 93 -7.62 8.73 -5.97
C ALA A 93 -8.46 9.95 -5.54
N ASP A 94 -9.70 9.74 -5.10
CA ASP A 94 -10.59 10.80 -4.60
C ASP A 94 -10.00 11.49 -3.36
N LEU A 95 -9.49 10.70 -2.41
CA LEU A 95 -8.84 11.26 -1.22
C LEU A 95 -7.58 12.05 -1.62
N ARG A 96 -6.81 11.56 -2.58
CA ARG A 96 -5.63 12.28 -3.07
C ARG A 96 -6.03 13.61 -3.71
N ALA A 97 -7.09 13.63 -4.50
CA ALA A 97 -7.62 14.84 -5.11
C ALA A 97 -8.05 15.86 -4.05
N GLN A 98 -8.73 15.42 -2.98
CA GLN A 98 -9.11 16.29 -1.86
C GLN A 98 -7.90 16.83 -1.10
N ILE A 99 -6.88 15.99 -0.83
CA ILE A 99 -5.66 16.44 -0.15
C ILE A 99 -4.87 17.45 -1.00
N HIS A 100 -4.94 17.31 -2.33
CA HIS A 100 -4.27 18.19 -3.29
C HIS A 100 -5.13 19.39 -3.69
N GLU A 101 -6.35 19.52 -3.18
CA GLU A 101 -7.23 20.66 -3.51
C GLU A 101 -6.57 21.97 -3.09
N GLY A 102 -6.38 22.89 -4.05
CA GLY A 102 -5.69 24.16 -3.82
C GLY A 102 -4.17 24.07 -3.71
N ILE A 103 -3.57 22.91 -3.98
CA ILE A 103 -2.12 22.71 -4.06
C ILE A 103 -1.75 22.34 -5.50
N SER A 104 -0.93 23.14 -6.16
CA SER A 104 -0.43 22.79 -7.48
C SER A 104 0.51 21.58 -7.44
N ASP A 105 0.64 20.84 -8.54
CA ASP A 105 1.60 19.73 -8.65
C ASP A 105 3.04 20.19 -8.36
N GLU A 106 3.38 21.43 -8.71
CA GLU A 106 4.68 22.04 -8.46
C GLU A 106 4.93 22.24 -6.96
N GLU A 107 3.95 22.79 -6.23
CA GLU A 107 4.01 22.97 -4.77
C GLU A 107 4.06 21.61 -4.05
N TYR A 108 3.31 20.62 -4.53
CA TYR A 108 3.33 19.27 -3.99
C TYR A 108 4.70 18.60 -4.18
N VAL A 109 5.26 18.66 -5.39
CA VAL A 109 6.60 18.11 -5.68
C VAL A 109 7.67 18.84 -4.88
N ALA A 110 7.57 20.16 -4.73
CA ALA A 110 8.47 20.94 -3.89
C ALA A 110 8.40 20.49 -2.42
N ALA A 111 7.20 20.31 -1.88
CA ALA A 111 6.99 19.82 -0.52
C ALA A 111 7.58 18.40 -0.31
N LEU A 112 7.39 17.48 -1.27
CA LEU A 112 7.98 16.14 -1.23
C LEU A 112 9.51 16.17 -1.26
N LYS A 113 10.09 17.02 -2.12
CA LYS A 113 11.55 17.20 -2.19
C LYS A 113 12.13 17.68 -0.86
N VAL A 114 11.49 18.66 -0.23
CA VAL A 114 11.88 19.18 1.08
C VAL A 114 11.78 18.08 2.14
N MET A 115 10.66 17.35 2.19
CA MET A 115 10.47 16.27 3.17
C MET A 115 11.50 15.15 3.01
N ARG A 116 11.80 14.72 1.77
CA ARG A 116 12.84 13.72 1.49
C ARG A 116 14.22 14.19 1.93
N ARG A 117 14.54 15.48 1.74
CA ARG A 117 15.79 16.07 2.22
C ARG A 117 15.87 16.09 3.74
N MET A 118 14.79 16.43 4.43
CA MET A 118 14.73 16.39 5.90
C MET A 118 14.93 14.97 6.44
N ILE A 119 14.28 13.97 5.84
CA ILE A 119 14.45 12.55 6.22
C ILE A 119 15.90 12.11 6.01
N SER A 120 16.50 12.43 4.85
CA SER A 120 17.91 12.16 4.58
C SER A 120 18.83 12.80 5.62
N ASN A 121 18.58 14.05 6.01
CA ASN A 121 19.37 14.73 7.03
C ASN A 121 19.21 14.09 8.42
N SER A 122 18.01 13.61 8.76
CA SER A 122 17.78 12.92 10.04
C SER A 122 18.40 11.53 10.10
N GLY A 123 18.57 10.85 8.96
CA GLY A 123 19.33 9.59 8.88
C GLY A 123 20.84 9.77 8.87
N SER A 124 21.33 10.93 8.42
CA SER A 124 22.76 11.29 8.41
C SER A 124 23.24 11.96 9.71
N ALA A 125 22.34 12.32 10.63
CA ALA A 125 22.70 12.93 11.93
C ALA A 125 23.13 11.91 13.00
N ALA A 126 23.21 10.62 12.64
CA ALA A 126 23.90 9.58 13.41
C ALA A 126 25.22 9.25 12.70
N GLY A 127 26.21 10.12 12.87
CA GLY A 127 27.59 9.97 12.41
C GLY A 127 28.52 10.71 13.35
#